data_AF-A0AB33A7G3-F1
#
_entry.id   AF-A0AB33A7G3-F1
#
_cell.length_a   1.000
_cell.length_b   1.000
_cell.length_c   1.000
_cell.angle_alpha   90.00
_cell.angle_beta   90.00
_cell.angle_gamma   90.00
#
_symmetry.space_group_name_H-M   'P 1'
#
loop_
_entity.id
_entity.type
_entity.pdbx_description
1 polymer ?
#
loop_
_entity_poly.entity_id
_entity_poly.type
_entity_poly.pdbx_seq_one_letter_code
_entity_poly.pdbx_strand_id
1 'polypeptide(L)'
;MLTELPRNQKFQPLCVRAAFVPQSALIHSGLRMHVLSRALAPESLTDWGASAWVSLTDEHSWLSPLARAAEAADDDAVREWVETHPVECAPLNLEALTRQLAGSIAQGADLDHEGLADQVQAAWEAAVTTYMLQVAEHRDDAELERIAGSVVALEETAEGYYNAGHDDLARDLRRLINTRWGLDARTVAALARALHPSEEAA
;
A
#
# COMPACT_ATOMS: atom_id res chain seq x y z
N MET A 1 -30.15 -18.25 23.92
CA MET A 1 -30.29 -16.85 23.49
C MET A 1 -29.07 -16.54 22.65
N LEU A 2 -29.22 -16.57 21.32
CA LEU A 2 -28.18 -16.12 20.39
C LEU A 2 -28.26 -14.59 20.36
N THR A 3 -27.21 -13.93 20.82
CA THR A 3 -27.06 -12.47 20.70
C THR A 3 -27.01 -12.13 19.21
N GLU A 4 -28.10 -11.57 18.67
CA GLU A 4 -28.09 -11.01 17.33
C GLU A 4 -27.10 -9.85 17.28
N LEU A 5 -26.06 -10.00 16.47
CA LEU A 5 -25.18 -8.90 16.10
C LEU A 5 -26.02 -7.79 15.45
N PRO A 6 -25.83 -6.50 15.79
CA PRO A 6 -26.57 -5.40 15.17
C PRO A 6 -26.25 -5.37 13.66
N ARG A 7 -27.22 -5.80 12.84
CA ARG A 7 -26.97 -6.30 11.48
C ARG A 7 -26.65 -5.25 10.41
N ASN A 8 -26.89 -3.95 10.61
CA ASN A 8 -26.77 -3.00 9.49
C ASN A 8 -25.75 -1.87 9.67
N GLN A 9 -25.84 -1.03 10.71
CA GLN A 9 -24.99 0.17 10.76
C GLN A 9 -23.52 -0.08 11.15
N LYS A 10 -23.20 -1.15 11.89
CA LYS A 10 -21.80 -1.42 12.29
C LYS A 10 -21.00 -2.20 11.24
N PHE A 11 -21.68 -2.88 10.31
CA PHE A 11 -21.02 -3.67 9.25
C PHE A 11 -20.61 -2.82 8.05
N GLN A 12 -21.36 -1.77 7.71
CA GLN A 12 -21.02 -0.87 6.60
C GLN A 12 -19.66 -0.17 6.82
N PRO A 13 -19.37 0.45 7.99
CA PRO A 13 -18.07 1.08 8.24
C PRO A 13 -16.91 0.09 8.17
N LEU A 14 -17.12 -1.17 8.55
CA LEU A 14 -16.08 -2.20 8.51
C LEU A 14 -15.78 -2.66 7.09
N CYS A 15 -16.80 -2.84 6.24
CA CYS A 15 -16.60 -3.21 4.84
C CYS A 15 -15.91 -2.09 4.06
N VAL A 16 -16.31 -0.83 4.29
CA VAL A 16 -15.68 0.34 3.68
C VAL A 16 -14.22 0.41 4.12
N ARG A 17 -13.93 0.41 5.42
CA ARG A 17 -12.54 0.41 5.92
C ARG A 17 -11.71 -0.71 5.33
N ALA A 18 -12.24 -1.93 5.25
CA ALA A 18 -11.52 -3.09 4.71
C ALA A 18 -11.21 -2.98 3.20
N ALA A 19 -11.89 -2.13 2.44
CA ALA A 19 -11.54 -1.88 1.05
C ALA A 19 -10.33 -0.94 0.91
N PHE A 20 -10.05 -0.11 1.92
CA PHE A 20 -8.97 0.87 1.93
C PHE A 20 -7.89 0.54 2.97
N VAL A 21 -7.68 -0.74 3.27
CA VAL A 21 -6.49 -1.17 4.01
C VAL A 21 -5.35 -1.45 3.03
N PRO A 22 -4.09 -1.29 3.45
CA PRO A 22 -2.98 -1.65 2.59
C PRO A 22 -3.01 -3.16 2.31
N GLN A 23 -2.73 -3.51 1.06
CA GLN A 23 -2.69 -4.88 0.60
C GLN A 23 -1.48 -5.60 1.19
N SER A 24 -1.60 -6.90 1.46
CA SER A 24 -0.47 -7.71 1.94
C SER A 24 0.73 -7.69 0.98
N ALA A 25 0.48 -7.47 -0.31
CA ALA A 25 1.51 -7.29 -1.33
C ALA A 25 2.41 -6.07 -1.07
N LEU A 26 1.95 -5.06 -0.30
CA LEU A 26 2.81 -3.96 0.14
C LEU A 26 3.97 -4.49 0.98
N ILE A 27 3.70 -5.37 1.93
CA ILE A 27 4.71 -5.96 2.81
C ILE A 27 5.59 -6.95 2.03
N HIS A 28 4.98 -7.87 1.30
CA HIS A 28 5.70 -9.02 0.71
C HIS A 28 6.33 -8.74 -0.66
N SER A 29 5.91 -7.69 -1.35
CA SER A 29 6.36 -7.42 -2.72
C SER A 29 6.75 -5.97 -2.94
N GLY A 30 6.53 -5.07 -1.97
CA GLY A 30 6.85 -3.65 -2.07
C GLY A 30 8.29 -3.40 -2.52
N LEU A 31 9.28 -3.99 -1.83
CA LEU A 31 10.70 -3.81 -2.15
C LEU A 31 11.10 -4.25 -3.56
N ARG A 32 10.40 -5.23 -4.13
CA ARG A 32 10.65 -5.75 -5.48
C ARG A 32 10.11 -4.85 -6.58
N MET A 33 9.27 -3.87 -6.22
CA MET A 33 8.76 -2.91 -7.19
C MET A 33 9.80 -1.84 -7.47
N HIS A 34 9.97 -1.49 -8.76
CA HIS A 34 10.79 -0.34 -9.11
C HIS A 34 10.21 0.97 -8.60
N VAL A 35 8.89 1.08 -8.61
CA VAL A 35 8.14 2.23 -8.10
C VAL A 35 6.99 1.69 -7.25
N LEU A 36 6.91 2.20 -6.03
CA LEU A 36 5.85 1.81 -5.10
C LEU A 36 4.49 2.31 -5.62
N SER A 37 3.56 1.39 -5.84
CA SER A 37 2.24 1.72 -6.37
C SER A 37 1.26 2.08 -5.26
N ARG A 38 0.58 3.22 -5.40
CA ARG A 38 -0.53 3.63 -4.52
C ARG A 38 -1.71 2.66 -4.55
N ALA A 39 -1.81 1.82 -5.59
CA ALA A 39 -2.82 0.75 -5.63
C ALA A 39 -2.65 -0.27 -4.49
N LEU A 40 -1.44 -0.42 -3.94
CA LEU A 40 -1.19 -1.30 -2.79
C LEU A 40 -1.66 -0.70 -1.47
N ALA A 41 -1.93 0.60 -1.42
CA ALA A 41 -2.41 1.30 -0.24
C ALA A 41 -3.42 2.36 -0.68
N PRO A 42 -4.66 1.95 -0.99
CA PRO A 42 -5.68 2.83 -1.58
C PRO A 42 -5.94 4.08 -0.73
N GLU A 43 -5.79 3.98 0.58
CA GLU A 43 -5.85 5.07 1.54
C GLU A 43 -4.79 6.15 1.32
N SER A 44 -3.67 5.84 0.65
CA SER A 44 -2.68 6.85 0.26
C SER A 44 -3.25 7.92 -0.66
N LEU A 45 -4.42 7.71 -1.27
CA LEU A 45 -5.10 8.68 -2.14
C LEU A 45 -5.96 9.70 -1.37
N THR A 46 -6.09 9.57 -0.05
CA THR A 46 -6.76 10.57 0.82
C THR A 46 -5.78 11.64 1.27
N ASP A 47 -6.29 12.76 1.78
CA ASP A 47 -5.44 13.84 2.28
C ASP A 47 -4.60 13.42 3.49
N TRP A 48 -5.17 12.61 4.40
CA TRP A 48 -4.48 12.11 5.58
C TRP A 48 -3.51 10.95 5.27
N GLY A 49 -3.86 10.07 4.33
CA GLY A 49 -3.01 8.93 3.95
C GLY A 49 -1.87 9.33 3.02
N ALA A 50 -2.03 10.40 2.25
CA ALA A 50 -1.01 10.90 1.34
C ALA A 50 0.27 11.36 2.06
N SER A 51 0.14 11.95 3.25
CA SER A 51 1.30 12.39 4.04
C SER A 51 2.16 11.21 4.50
N ALA A 52 1.53 10.19 5.10
CA ALA A 52 2.22 8.96 5.53
C ALA A 52 2.85 8.21 4.34
N TRP A 53 2.20 8.26 3.18
CA TRP A 53 2.71 7.63 1.96
C TRP A 53 4.02 8.25 1.48
N VAL A 54 4.22 9.58 1.63
CA VAL A 54 5.48 10.25 1.23
C VAL A 54 6.65 9.65 1.98
N SER A 55 6.54 9.50 3.30
CA SER A 55 7.58 8.87 4.12
C SER A 55 7.84 7.43 3.71
N LEU A 56 6.79 6.63 3.46
CA LEU A 56 6.96 5.25 3.01
C LEU A 56 7.65 5.17 1.64
N THR A 57 7.34 6.08 0.71
CA THR A 57 8.02 6.12 -0.60
C THR A 57 9.47 6.54 -0.50
N ASP A 58 9.82 7.41 0.43
CA ASP A 58 11.19 7.80 0.71
C ASP A 58 11.98 6.60 1.23
N GLU A 59 11.47 5.91 2.26
CA GLU A 59 12.08 4.68 2.77
C GLU A 59 12.18 3.57 1.70
N HIS A 60 11.16 3.42 0.85
CA HIS A 60 11.22 2.50 -0.29
C HIS A 60 12.34 2.86 -1.27
N SER A 61 12.55 4.14 -1.57
CA SER A 61 13.59 4.59 -2.50
C SER A 61 15.01 4.26 -2.01
N TRP A 62 15.19 4.26 -0.69
CA TRP A 62 16.42 3.82 -0.02
C TRP A 62 16.56 2.29 -0.04
N LEU A 63 15.52 1.57 0.37
CA LEU A 63 15.61 0.12 0.60
C LEU A 63 15.52 -0.72 -0.68
N SER A 64 14.73 -0.31 -1.68
CA SER A 64 14.51 -1.14 -2.88
C SER A 64 15.79 -1.42 -3.69
N PRO A 65 16.67 -0.44 -3.96
CA PRO A 65 17.94 -0.72 -4.62
C PRO A 65 18.85 -1.63 -3.79
N LEU A 66 18.89 -1.42 -2.47
CA LEU A 66 19.70 -2.23 -1.56
C LEU A 66 19.20 -3.68 -1.49
N ALA A 67 17.87 -3.88 -1.45
CA ALA A 67 17.25 -5.19 -1.51
C ALA A 67 17.65 -5.94 -2.79
N ARG A 68 17.61 -5.26 -3.94
CA ARG A 68 18.01 -5.82 -5.24
C ARG A 68 19.48 -6.19 -5.28
N ALA A 69 20.36 -5.35 -4.73
CA ALA A 69 21.79 -5.61 -4.65
C ALA A 69 22.09 -6.83 -3.73
N ALA A 70 21.40 -6.92 -2.58
CA ALA A 70 21.51 -8.06 -1.68
C ALA A 70 21.01 -9.36 -2.31
N GLU A 71 19.82 -9.36 -2.94
CA GLU A 71 19.26 -10.53 -3.64
C GLU A 71 20.18 -11.00 -4.79
N ALA A 72 20.89 -10.09 -5.45
CA ALA A 72 21.81 -10.39 -6.54
C ALA A 72 23.23 -10.79 -6.08
N ALA A 73 23.52 -10.70 -4.77
CA ALA A 73 24.87 -10.80 -4.23
C ALA A 73 25.87 -9.85 -4.94
N ASP A 74 25.41 -8.63 -5.22
CA ASP A 74 26.18 -7.61 -5.95
C ASP A 74 26.86 -6.64 -4.97
N ASP A 75 28.09 -7.02 -4.63
CA ASP A 75 29.01 -6.30 -3.76
C ASP A 75 29.26 -4.84 -4.20
N ASP A 76 29.41 -4.61 -5.50
CA ASP A 76 29.71 -3.30 -6.05
C ASP A 76 28.47 -2.39 -5.97
N ALA A 77 27.29 -2.93 -6.25
CA ALA A 77 26.03 -2.21 -6.08
C ALA A 77 25.75 -1.85 -4.61
N VAL A 78 26.13 -2.70 -3.65
CA VAL A 78 26.02 -2.37 -2.21
C VAL A 78 26.98 -1.24 -1.82
N ARG A 79 28.22 -1.24 -2.34
CA ARG A 79 29.19 -0.16 -2.09
C ARG A 79 28.73 1.15 -2.73
N GLU A 80 28.30 1.11 -3.99
CA GLU A 80 27.73 2.27 -4.68
C GLU A 80 26.53 2.82 -3.91
N TRP A 81 25.65 1.95 -3.41
CA TRP A 81 24.53 2.37 -2.59
C TRP A 81 24.99 3.16 -1.36
N VAL A 82 25.99 2.69 -0.61
CA VAL A 82 26.53 3.41 0.55
C VAL A 82 27.15 4.76 0.17
N GLU A 83 27.84 4.84 -0.97
CA GLU A 83 28.43 6.08 -1.47
C GLU A 83 27.37 7.13 -1.84
N THR A 84 26.23 6.70 -2.38
CA THR A 84 25.15 7.61 -2.81
C THR A 84 24.09 7.88 -1.74
N HIS A 85 24.10 7.14 -0.63
CA HIS A 85 23.12 7.23 0.46
C HIS A 85 23.80 7.59 1.80
N PRO A 86 24.23 8.86 1.97
CA PRO A 86 24.91 9.30 3.18
C PRO A 86 23.99 9.24 4.40
N VAL A 87 24.52 8.79 5.54
CA VAL A 87 23.76 8.58 6.79
C VAL A 87 23.00 9.84 7.24
N GLU A 88 23.54 11.02 6.99
CA GLU A 88 22.94 12.31 7.35
C GLU A 88 21.65 12.63 6.58
N CYS A 89 21.43 11.95 5.45
CA CYS A 89 20.23 12.07 4.63
C CYS A 89 19.27 10.89 4.82
N ALA A 90 19.63 9.90 5.64
CA ALA A 90 18.80 8.72 5.85
C ALA A 90 17.47 9.10 6.52
N PRO A 91 16.34 8.49 6.10
CA PRO A 91 15.13 8.51 6.88
C PRO A 91 15.42 8.06 8.32
N LEU A 92 14.75 8.66 9.30
CA LEU A 92 15.02 8.42 10.72
C LEU A 92 15.02 6.92 11.08
N ASN A 93 14.11 6.15 10.48
CA ASN A 93 13.98 4.72 10.71
C ASN A 93 15.12 3.89 10.09
N LEU A 94 15.86 4.44 9.13
CA LEU A 94 16.94 3.77 8.39
C LEU A 94 18.35 4.21 8.81
N GLU A 95 18.46 5.21 9.69
CA GLU A 95 19.74 5.77 10.12
C GLU A 95 20.67 4.71 10.71
N ALA A 96 20.14 3.80 11.54
CA ALA A 96 20.92 2.74 12.17
C ALA A 96 21.44 1.73 11.14
N LEU A 97 20.57 1.27 10.23
CA LEU A 97 20.93 0.34 9.15
C LEU A 97 21.99 0.94 8.22
N THR A 98 21.78 2.19 7.79
CA THR A 98 22.70 2.92 6.91
C THR A 98 24.06 3.10 7.58
N ARG A 99 24.08 3.51 8.86
CA ARG A 99 25.31 3.68 9.63
C ARG A 99 26.08 2.37 9.82
N GLN A 100 25.37 1.29 10.14
CA GLN A 100 25.97 -0.02 10.31
C GLN A 100 26.63 -0.48 9.01
N LEU A 101 25.91 -0.40 7.89
CA LEU A 101 26.41 -0.82 6.59
C LEU A 101 27.61 0.02 6.14
N ALA A 102 27.53 1.35 6.28
CA ALA A 102 28.64 2.24 5.97
C ALA A 102 29.89 1.93 6.82
N GLY A 103 29.70 1.65 8.12
CA GLY A 103 30.77 1.25 9.02
C GLY A 103 31.42 -0.08 8.62
N SER A 104 30.62 -1.08 8.25
CA SER A 104 31.12 -2.38 7.78
C SER A 104 31.94 -2.27 6.50
N ILE A 105 31.46 -1.49 5.52
CA ILE A 105 32.17 -1.28 4.26
C ILE A 105 33.49 -0.51 4.49
N ALA A 106 33.48 0.53 5.33
CA ALA A 106 34.68 1.30 5.65
C ALA A 106 35.76 0.47 6.36
N GLN A 107 35.38 -0.59 7.06
CA GLN A 107 36.29 -1.52 7.73
C GLN A 107 36.79 -2.65 6.79
N GLY A 108 36.29 -2.70 5.55
CA GLY A 108 36.62 -3.75 4.59
C GLY A 108 36.06 -5.12 4.98
N ALA A 109 34.94 -5.17 5.70
CA ALA A 109 34.27 -6.41 6.04
C ALA A 109 33.66 -7.06 4.78
N ASP A 110 33.71 -8.40 4.71
CA ASP A 110 32.96 -9.15 3.70
C ASP A 110 31.45 -8.93 3.91
N LEU A 111 30.72 -8.75 2.81
CA LEU A 111 29.29 -8.49 2.85
C LEU A 111 28.52 -9.81 2.99
N ASP A 112 27.76 -9.94 4.08
CA ASP A 112 26.76 -11.00 4.25
C ASP A 112 25.47 -10.58 3.55
N HIS A 113 25.28 -11.01 2.30
CA HIS A 113 24.12 -10.64 1.50
C HIS A 113 22.80 -11.22 2.04
N GLU A 114 22.83 -12.41 2.64
CA GLU A 114 21.64 -13.03 3.22
C GLU A 114 21.21 -12.25 4.47
N GLY A 115 22.16 -11.98 5.37
CA GLY A 115 21.92 -11.14 6.54
C GLY A 115 21.51 -9.71 6.18
N LEU A 116 22.03 -9.15 5.08
CA LEU A 116 21.62 -7.84 4.57
C LEU A 116 20.20 -7.87 4.01
N ALA A 117 19.84 -8.88 3.22
CA ALA A 117 18.48 -9.03 2.69
C ALA A 117 17.45 -9.12 3.82
N ASP A 118 17.74 -9.88 4.87
CA ASP A 118 16.89 -9.99 6.05
C ASP A 118 16.74 -8.66 6.79
N GLN A 119 17.84 -7.92 6.97
CA GLN A 119 17.82 -6.60 7.61
C GLN A 119 17.00 -5.59 6.80
N VAL A 120 17.14 -5.60 5.47
CA VAL A 120 16.39 -4.73 4.57
C VAL A 120 14.90 -5.06 4.58
N GLN A 121 14.54 -6.34 4.58
CA GLN A 121 13.15 -6.78 4.70
C GLN A 121 12.55 -6.38 6.06
N ALA A 122 13.29 -6.55 7.16
CA ALA A 122 12.85 -6.13 8.49
C ALA A 122 12.64 -4.61 8.58
N ALA A 123 13.54 -3.83 7.99
CA ALA A 123 13.39 -2.38 7.89
C ALA A 123 12.14 -1.99 7.09
N TRP A 124 11.86 -2.68 5.97
CA TRP A 124 10.65 -2.46 5.18
C TRP A 124 9.37 -2.82 5.94
N GLU A 125 9.35 -3.92 6.68
CA GLU A 125 8.20 -4.30 7.52
C GLU A 125 7.93 -3.27 8.62
N ALA A 126 8.99 -2.71 9.23
CA ALA A 126 8.88 -1.63 10.19
C ALA A 126 8.36 -0.33 9.55
N ALA A 127 8.82 0.00 8.34
CA ALA A 127 8.35 1.13 7.54
C ALA A 127 6.84 1.04 7.28
N VAL A 128 6.39 -0.10 6.76
CA VAL A 128 4.97 -0.36 6.47
C VAL A 128 4.14 -0.34 7.75
N THR A 129 4.66 -0.88 8.87
CA THR A 129 3.98 -0.81 10.16
C THR A 129 3.78 0.64 10.61
N THR A 130 4.81 1.48 10.48
CA THR A 130 4.75 2.91 10.83
C THR A 130 3.73 3.63 9.96
N TYR A 131 3.74 3.36 8.66
CA TYR A 131 2.74 3.87 7.72
C TYR A 131 1.32 3.52 8.16
N MET A 132 1.06 2.24 8.49
CA MET A 132 -0.26 1.77 8.93
C MET A 132 -0.73 2.44 10.22
N LEU A 133 0.20 2.70 11.17
CA LEU A 133 -0.12 3.40 12.41
C LEU A 133 -0.50 4.86 12.16
N GLN A 134 0.26 5.58 11.32
CA GLN A 134 -0.05 6.97 10.95
C GLN A 134 -1.38 7.09 10.22
N VAL A 135 -1.65 6.18 9.28
CA VAL A 135 -2.94 6.05 8.60
C VAL A 135 -4.07 5.85 9.61
N ALA A 136 -3.89 4.94 10.57
CA ALA A 136 -4.93 4.64 11.55
C ALA A 136 -5.20 5.82 12.50
N GLU A 137 -4.18 6.59 12.85
CA GLU A 137 -4.27 7.77 13.71
C GLU A 137 -5.10 8.90 13.08
N HIS A 138 -4.95 9.13 11.78
CA HIS A 138 -5.56 10.26 11.07
C HIS A 138 -6.78 9.88 10.21
N ARG A 139 -7.22 8.63 10.25
CA ARG A 139 -8.31 8.14 9.39
C ARG A 139 -9.61 8.90 9.59
N ASP A 140 -10.17 9.39 8.49
CA ASP A 140 -11.54 9.89 8.40
C ASP A 140 -12.44 8.87 7.67
N ASP A 141 -13.31 8.20 8.42
CA ASP A 141 -14.24 7.22 7.84
C ASP A 141 -15.30 7.86 6.95
N ALA A 142 -15.69 9.11 7.22
CA ALA A 142 -16.69 9.80 6.40
C ALA A 142 -16.12 10.14 5.02
N GLU A 143 -14.82 10.44 4.94
CA GLU A 143 -14.12 10.55 3.66
C GLU A 143 -14.06 9.20 2.93
N LEU A 144 -13.73 8.11 3.61
CA LEU A 144 -13.70 6.77 3.01
C LEU A 144 -15.07 6.37 2.45
N GLU A 145 -16.16 6.67 3.15
CA GLU A 145 -17.52 6.43 2.67
C GLU A 145 -17.84 7.25 1.39
N ARG A 146 -17.44 8.53 1.34
CA ARG A 146 -17.62 9.36 0.14
C ARG A 146 -16.83 8.83 -1.06
N ILE A 147 -15.59 8.41 -0.82
CA ILE A 147 -14.74 7.81 -1.86
C ILE A 147 -15.35 6.48 -2.33
N ALA A 148 -15.76 5.61 -1.41
CA ALA A 148 -16.41 4.35 -1.73
C ALA A 148 -17.66 4.56 -2.61
N GLY A 149 -18.49 5.55 -2.28
CA GLY A 149 -19.65 5.92 -3.11
C GLY A 149 -19.25 6.35 -4.52
N SER A 150 -18.15 7.09 -4.66
CA SER A 150 -17.64 7.50 -5.98
C SER A 150 -17.13 6.30 -6.80
N VAL A 151 -16.47 5.33 -6.15
CA VAL A 151 -16.03 4.08 -6.79
C VAL A 151 -17.23 3.25 -7.26
N VAL A 152 -18.26 3.12 -6.42
CA VAL A 152 -19.48 2.39 -6.78
C VAL A 152 -20.20 3.05 -7.95
N ALA A 153 -20.35 4.38 -7.95
CA ALA A 153 -20.94 5.11 -9.06
C ALA A 153 -20.17 4.93 -10.38
N LEU A 154 -18.84 4.82 -10.33
CA LEU A 154 -18.03 4.51 -11.51
C LEU A 154 -18.28 3.09 -12.03
N GLU A 155 -18.45 2.10 -11.15
CA GLU A 155 -18.81 0.74 -11.56
C GLU A 155 -20.22 0.67 -12.14
N GLU A 156 -21.19 1.35 -11.55
CA GLU A 156 -22.55 1.44 -12.10
C GLU A 156 -22.57 2.10 -13.49
N THR A 157 -21.71 3.12 -13.68
CA THR A 157 -21.51 3.75 -15.00
C THR A 157 -20.89 2.76 -15.99
N ALA A 158 -19.90 1.97 -15.55
CA ALA A 158 -19.30 0.93 -16.38
C ALA A 158 -20.31 -0.16 -16.77
N GLU A 159 -21.18 -0.56 -15.85
CA GLU A 159 -22.27 -1.49 -16.12
C GLU A 159 -23.29 -0.90 -17.11
N GLY A 160 -23.65 0.37 -16.97
CA GLY A 160 -24.48 1.09 -17.92
C GLY A 160 -23.89 1.10 -19.33
N TYR A 161 -22.59 1.34 -19.48
CA TYR A 161 -21.90 1.27 -20.77
C TYR A 161 -21.91 -0.15 -21.35
N TYR A 162 -21.65 -1.16 -20.53
CA TYR A 162 -21.69 -2.55 -20.97
C TYR A 162 -23.08 -2.94 -21.50
N ASN A 163 -24.14 -2.59 -20.76
CA ASN A 163 -25.52 -2.87 -21.16
C ASN A 163 -25.94 -2.13 -22.45
N ALA A 164 -25.31 -0.99 -22.74
CA ALA A 164 -25.49 -0.24 -23.99
C ALA A 164 -24.62 -0.74 -25.16
N GLY A 165 -23.82 -1.80 -24.97
CA GLY A 165 -22.91 -2.35 -25.98
C GLY A 165 -21.59 -1.58 -26.14
N HIS A 166 -21.23 -0.75 -25.15
CA HIS A 166 -19.97 0.00 -25.10
C HIS A 166 -18.92 -0.71 -24.24
N ASP A 167 -18.58 -1.94 -24.61
CA ASP A 167 -17.71 -2.84 -23.84
C ASP A 167 -16.32 -2.25 -23.53
N ASP A 168 -15.75 -1.49 -24.47
CA ASP A 168 -14.43 -0.89 -24.30
C ASP A 168 -14.44 0.20 -23.22
N LEU A 169 -15.47 1.05 -23.19
CA LEU A 169 -15.63 2.09 -22.17
C LEU A 169 -15.86 1.47 -20.79
N ALA A 170 -16.71 0.44 -20.71
CA ALA A 170 -16.93 -0.32 -19.48
C ALA A 170 -15.62 -0.92 -18.94
N ARG A 171 -14.82 -1.50 -19.84
CA ARG A 171 -13.52 -2.09 -19.50
C ARG A 171 -12.51 -1.05 -19.01
N ASP A 172 -12.47 0.10 -19.65
CA ASP A 172 -11.53 1.17 -19.27
C ASP A 172 -11.89 1.80 -17.92
N LEU A 173 -13.18 1.96 -17.60
CA LEU A 173 -13.60 2.40 -16.26
C LEU A 173 -13.22 1.38 -15.17
N ARG A 174 -13.47 0.09 -15.40
CA ARG A 174 -13.07 -0.98 -14.47
C ARG A 174 -11.56 -1.05 -14.30
N ARG A 175 -10.82 -0.87 -15.39
CA ARG A 175 -9.36 -0.77 -15.36
C ARG A 175 -8.93 0.42 -14.52
N LEU A 176 -9.56 1.59 -14.66
CA LEU A 176 -9.24 2.77 -13.86
C LEU A 176 -9.47 2.51 -12.36
N ILE A 177 -10.58 1.87 -11.98
CA ILE A 177 -10.84 1.51 -10.58
C ILE A 177 -9.69 0.62 -10.06
N ASN A 178 -9.33 -0.41 -10.83
CA ASN A 178 -8.29 -1.36 -10.43
C ASN A 178 -6.90 -0.73 -10.35
N THR A 179 -6.49 0.05 -11.36
CA THR A 179 -5.13 0.60 -11.41
C THR A 179 -4.95 1.80 -10.50
N ARG A 180 -6.00 2.61 -10.29
CA ARG A 180 -5.93 3.77 -9.41
C ARG A 180 -6.08 3.37 -7.94
N TRP A 181 -7.11 2.58 -7.63
CA TRP A 181 -7.49 2.27 -6.25
C TRP A 181 -7.07 0.87 -5.81
N GLY A 182 -6.51 0.03 -6.70
CA GLY A 182 -6.15 -1.34 -6.34
C GLY A 182 -7.35 -2.25 -6.06
N LEU A 183 -8.58 -1.80 -6.32
CA LEU A 183 -9.80 -2.54 -5.98
C LEU A 183 -10.14 -3.51 -7.10
N ASP A 184 -10.37 -4.77 -6.74
CA ASP A 184 -10.87 -5.78 -7.65
C ASP A 184 -12.40 -5.78 -7.72
N ALA A 185 -12.95 -6.49 -8.71
CA ALA A 185 -14.40 -6.55 -8.91
C ALA A 185 -15.14 -7.09 -7.68
N ARG A 186 -14.52 -8.00 -6.91
CA ARG A 186 -15.11 -8.57 -5.69
C ARG A 186 -15.25 -7.51 -4.59
N THR A 187 -14.23 -6.68 -4.42
CA THR A 187 -14.18 -5.61 -3.44
C THR A 187 -15.16 -4.51 -3.80
N VAL A 188 -15.21 -4.11 -5.08
CA VAL A 188 -16.19 -3.14 -5.57
C VAL A 188 -17.62 -3.63 -5.37
N ALA A 189 -17.90 -4.90 -5.69
CA ALA A 189 -19.22 -5.49 -5.46
C ALA A 189 -19.59 -5.55 -3.95
N ALA A 190 -18.61 -5.73 -3.07
CA ALA A 190 -18.83 -5.68 -1.62
C ALA A 190 -19.15 -4.25 -1.15
N LEU A 191 -18.45 -3.25 -1.68
CA LEU A 191 -18.75 -1.83 -1.44
C LEU A 191 -20.16 -1.47 -1.92
N ALA A 192 -20.54 -1.88 -3.13
CA ALA A 192 -21.89 -1.62 -3.67
C ALA A 192 -22.98 -2.19 -2.75
N ARG A 193 -22.84 -3.43 -2.29
CA ARG A 193 -23.78 -4.03 -1.32
C ARG A 193 -23.80 -3.33 0.03
N ALA A 194 -22.64 -2.84 0.50
CA ALA A 194 -22.56 -2.14 1.77
C ALA A 194 -23.24 -0.76 1.69
N LEU A 195 -23.08 -0.04 0.57
CA LEU A 195 -23.61 1.31 0.39
C LEU A 195 -25.08 1.33 -0.08
N HIS A 196 -25.50 0.30 -0.81
CA HIS A 196 -26.89 0.09 -1.23
C HIS A 196 -27.42 -1.22 -0.62
N PRO A 197 -27.70 -1.26 0.70
CA PRO A 197 -28.38 -2.40 1.27
C PRO A 197 -29.73 -2.54 0.57
N SER A 198 -29.96 -3.67 -0.10
CA SER A 198 -31.25 -3.99 -0.72
C SER A 198 -32.39 -3.73 0.28
N GLU A 199 -33.43 -3.00 -0.16
CA GLU A 199 -34.65 -2.76 0.61
C GLU A 199 -35.43 -4.06 0.92
N GLU A 200 -35.05 -5.22 0.36
CA GLU A 200 -35.73 -6.50 0.57
C GLU A 200 -35.47 -7.15 1.95
N ALA A 201 -34.71 -6.50 2.84
CA ALA A 201 -34.42 -6.98 4.19
C ALA A 201 -34.98 -6.09 5.32
N ALA A 202 -35.98 -5.24 5.03
CA ALA A 202 -36.70 -4.41 6.01
C ALA A 202 -38.10 -4.95 6.30
#